data_AF-A0A357A8Y5-F1
#
_entry.id   AF-A0A357A8Y5-F1
#
_cell.length_a   1.000
_cell.length_b   1.000
_cell.length_c   1.000
_cell.angle_alpha   90.00
_cell.angle_beta   90.00
_cell.angle_gamma   90.00
#
_symmetry.space_group_name_H-M   'P 1'
#
loop_
_entity.id
_entity.type
_entity.pdbx_description
1 polymer ?
#
loop_
_entity_poly.entity_id
_entity_poly.type
_entity_poly.pdbx_seq_one_letter_code
_entity_poly.pdbx_strand_id
1 'polypeptide(L)' 'GAIACLILGDREAEQQEVQLKWMSAKEQQTLEQSDLLSNTPYLRQQLDKHC' A
#
# COMPACT_ATOMS: atom_id res chain seq x y z
N GLY A 1 5.50 2.59 15.60
CA GLY A 1 4.15 2.93 15.09
C GLY A 1 3.89 2.11 13.83
N ALA A 2 2.64 2.04 13.35
CA ALA A 2 2.38 1.46 12.03
C ALA A 2 3.05 2.32 10.94
N ILE A 3 3.84 1.69 10.06
CA ILE A 3 4.64 2.39 9.02
C ILE A 3 3.73 2.78 7.83
N ALA A 4 2.75 1.94 7.50
CA ALA A 4 1.76 2.17 6.46
C ALA A 4 0.40 1.55 6.83
N CYS A 5 -0.67 2.08 6.25
CA CYS A 5 -2.02 1.55 6.30
C CYS A 5 -2.47 1.12 4.91
N LEU A 6 -2.95 -0.11 4.79
CA LEU A 6 -3.65 -0.59 3.60
C LEU A 6 -5.14 -0.37 3.80
N ILE A 7 -5.75 0.31 2.84
CA ILE A 7 -7.17 0.63 2.81
C ILE A 7 -7.74 -0.10 1.59
N LEU A 8 -8.68 -1.00 1.84
CA LEU A 8 -9.44 -1.72 0.82
C LEU A 8 -10.91 -1.53 1.18
N GLY A 9 -11.61 -0.65 0.45
CA GLY A 9 -13.05 -0.52 0.53
C GLY A 9 -13.76 -1.36 -0.52
N ASP A 10 -15.09 -1.28 -0.55
CA ASP A 10 -15.91 -2.01 -1.52
C ASP A 10 -15.58 -1.59 -2.96
N ARG A 11 -15.31 -0.30 -3.18
CA ARG A 11 -14.93 0.24 -4.50
C ARG A 11 -13.56 -0.27 -4.95
N GLU A 12 -12.57 -0.27 -4.06
CA GLU A 12 -11.24 -0.79 -4.36
C GLU A 12 -11.30 -2.31 -4.60
N ALA A 13 -12.12 -3.05 -3.86
CA ALA A 13 -12.33 -4.47 -4.07
C ALA A 13 -12.98 -4.77 -5.45
N GLU A 14 -13.96 -3.96 -5.87
CA GLU A 14 -14.57 -4.06 -7.21
C GLU A 14 -13.58 -3.73 -8.34
N GLN A 15 -12.68 -2.77 -8.12
CA GLN A 15 -11.65 -2.36 -9.09
C GLN A 15 -10.38 -3.22 -9.02
N GLN A 16 -10.30 -4.16 -8.06
CA GLN A 16 -9.08 -4.92 -7.75
C GLN A 16 -7.88 -4.02 -7.41
N GLU A 17 -8.14 -2.88 -6.78
CA GLU A 17 -7.16 -1.92 -6.32
C GLU A 17 -7.05 -1.95 -4.80
N VAL A 18 -6.02 -1.30 -4.26
CA VAL A 18 -5.78 -1.07 -2.84
C VAL A 18 -5.19 0.31 -2.65
N GLN A 19 -5.61 1.01 -1.61
CA GLN A 19 -5.07 2.30 -1.22
C GLN A 19 -4.01 2.11 -0.14
N LEU A 20 -2.75 2.38 -0.48
CA LEU A 20 -1.65 2.32 0.47
C LEU A 20 -1.32 3.72 0.97
N LYS A 21 -1.45 3.93 2.29
CA LYS A 21 -1.18 5.19 2.96
C LYS A 21 0.05 5.07 3.85
N TRP A 22 1.12 5.77 3.48
CA TRP A 22 2.37 5.84 4.24
C TRP A 22 2.25 6.86 5.37
N MET A 23 2.36 6.41 6.61
CA MET A 23 2.25 7.29 7.77
C MET A 23 3.53 8.12 7.96
N SER A 24 4.70 7.54 7.65
CA SER A 24 6.00 8.22 7.75
C SER A 24 6.16 9.30 6.68
N ALA A 25 5.73 9.03 5.44
CA ALA A 25 5.83 9.99 4.32
C ALA A 25 4.64 10.95 4.20
N LYS A 26 3.51 10.64 4.88
CA LYS A 26 2.19 11.26 4.63
C LYS A 26 1.76 11.17 3.16
N GLU A 27 2.26 10.17 2.45
CA GLU A 27 1.90 9.90 1.06
C GLU A 27 0.82 8.82 0.98
N GLN A 28 -0.04 8.93 -0.02
CA GLN A 28 -1.05 7.93 -0.33
C GLN A 28 -0.95 7.58 -1.81
N GLN A 29 -0.97 6.29 -2.11
CA GLN A 29 -0.93 5.79 -3.46
C GLN A 29 -1.96 4.68 -3.65
N THR A 30 -2.65 4.69 -4.77
CA THR A 30 -3.45 3.56 -5.23
C THR A 30 -2.53 2.58 -5.94
N LEU A 31 -2.61 1.30 -5.59
CA LEU A 31 -1.91 0.23 -6.27
C LEU A 31 -2.94 -0.81 -6.68
N GLU A 32 -2.70 -1.54 -7.77
CA GLU A 32 -3.49 -2.74 -8.02
C GLU A 32 -3.19 -3.81 -6.97
N GLN A 33 -4.19 -4.61 -6.61
CA GLN A 33 -4.03 -5.73 -5.70
C GLN A 33 -3.03 -6.76 -6.27
N SER A 34 -3.07 -6.95 -7.59
CA SER A 34 -2.11 -7.75 -8.36
C SER A 34 -0.69 -7.23 -8.22
N ASP A 35 -0.52 -5.91 -8.30
CA ASP A 35 0.76 -5.24 -8.12
C ASP A 35 1.24 -5.33 -6.67
N LEU A 36 0.36 -5.27 -5.67
CA LEU A 36 0.74 -5.44 -4.27
C LEU A 36 1.37 -6.83 -4.03
N LEU A 37 0.76 -7.87 -4.59
CA LEU A 37 1.25 -9.25 -4.49
C LEU A 37 2.55 -9.44 -5.29
N SER A 38 2.63 -8.86 -6.47
CA SER A 38 3.83 -8.97 -7.33
C SER A 38 5.00 -8.14 -6.80
N ASN A 39 4.71 -6.99 -6.18
CA ASN A 39 5.68 -6.02 -5.66
C ASN A 39 5.79 -6.06 -4.13
N THR A 40 5.41 -7.17 -3.50
CA THR A 40 5.63 -7.39 -2.05
C THR A 40 7.08 -7.10 -1.60
N PRO A 41 8.13 -7.47 -2.37
CA PRO A 41 9.51 -7.12 -2.02
C PRO A 41 9.77 -5.60 -2.04
N TYR A 42 9.19 -4.89 -3.01
CA TYR A 42 9.30 -3.44 -3.14
C TYR A 42 8.58 -2.73 -2.00
N LEU A 43 7.36 -3.15 -1.65
CA LEU A 43 6.63 -2.67 -0.48
C LEU A 43 7.43 -2.86 0.80
N ARG A 44 8.09 -4.01 0.95
CA ARG A 44 8.95 -4.28 2.11
C ARG A 44 10.18 -3.36 2.15
N GLN A 45 10.77 -3.06 0.99
CA GLN A 45 11.85 -2.08 0.89
C GLN A 45 11.39 -0.65 1.23
N GLN A 46 10.18 -0.26 0.81
CA GLN A 46 9.59 1.03 1.16
C GLN A 46 9.29 1.12 2.67
N LEU A 47 8.77 0.03 3.26
CA LEU A 47 8.59 -0.07 4.72
C LEU A 47 9.91 0.11 5.47
N ASP A 48 11.00 -0.49 4.98
CA ASP A 48 12.35 -0.36 5.56
C ASP A 48 12.89 1.07 5.41
N LYS A 49 12.69 1.72 4.26
CA LYS A 49 13.06 3.12 4.00
C LYS A 49 12.29 4.13 4.86
N HIS A 50 11.08 3.78 5.30
CA HIS A 50 10.21 4.62 6.11
C HIS A 50 10.30 4.33 7.62
N CYS A 51 11.22 3.44 8.02
CA CYS A 51 11.44 3.01 9.40
C CYS A 51 12.47 3.88 10.14
#